data_AF-A0AAD9V377-F1
#
_entry.id   AF-A0AAD9V377-F1
#
_cell.length_a   1.000
_cell.length_b   1.000
_cell.length_c   1.000
_cell.angle_alpha   90.00
_cell.angle_beta   90.00
_cell.angle_gamma   90.00
#
_symmetry.space_group_name_H-M   'P 1'
#
loop_
_entity.id
_entity.type
_entity.pdbx_description
1 polymer ?
#
loop_
_entity_poly.entity_id
_entity_poly.type
_entity_poly.pdbx_seq_one_letter_code
_entity_poly.pdbx_strand_id
1 'polypeptide(L)'
;MKMHLSITVAWFVLAFLSLSKVAQQFSESQFEQGGYEVLQYGNFKEFLDHKLNISQVLASFLVKDYTDCAFECLDNIGCLSFNFATKPAIGTDQHSCHLLASDRFNQSTRLVPSDEFHHYTFWV
;
A
#
# COMPACT_ATOMS: atom_id res chain seq x y z
N MET A 1 1.48 44.03 40.49
CA MET A 1 2.48 43.12 39.87
C MET A 1 2.03 41.66 39.73
N LYS A 2 1.09 41.12 40.53
CA LYS A 2 0.64 39.70 40.43
C LYS A 2 -0.36 39.40 39.28
N MET A 3 -1.16 40.39 38.88
CA MET A 3 -2.19 40.24 37.85
C MET A 3 -1.61 40.12 36.42
N HIS A 4 -0.52 40.83 36.13
CA HIS A 4 0.13 40.81 34.82
C HIS A 4 0.82 39.48 34.52
N LEU A 5 1.37 38.83 35.56
CA LEU A 5 1.99 37.50 35.46
C LEU A 5 0.95 36.39 35.21
N SER A 6 -0.28 36.56 35.70
CA SER A 6 -1.36 35.60 35.49
C SER A 6 -1.91 35.66 34.06
N ILE A 7 -1.99 36.87 33.49
CA ILE A 7 -2.45 37.10 32.11
C ILE A 7 -1.43 36.54 31.12
N THR A 8 -0.13 36.79 31.32
CA THR A 8 0.92 36.24 30.43
C THR A 8 0.93 34.71 30.46
N VAL A 9 0.79 34.09 31.63
CA VAL A 9 0.70 32.62 31.75
C VAL A 9 -0.52 32.08 30.98
N ALA A 10 -1.68 32.73 31.06
CA ALA A 10 -2.87 32.32 30.32
C ALA A 10 -2.66 32.35 28.80
N TRP A 11 -1.98 33.38 28.28
CA TRP A 11 -1.64 33.48 26.85
C TRP A 11 -0.67 32.39 26.39
N PHE A 12 0.34 32.05 27.20
CA PHE A 12 1.25 30.95 26.88
C PHE A 12 0.55 29.60 26.85
N VAL A 13 -0.39 29.36 27.77
CA VAL A 13 -1.18 28.11 27.79
C VAL A 13 -2.07 27.99 26.56
N LEU A 14 -2.76 29.08 26.17
CA LEU A 14 -3.62 29.09 24.98
C LEU A 14 -2.82 28.89 23.68
N ALA A 15 -1.64 29.51 23.58
CA ALA A 15 -0.73 29.29 22.45
C ALA A 15 -0.32 27.82 22.36
N PHE A 16 0.13 27.21 23.47
CA PHE A 16 0.49 25.80 23.54
C PHE A 16 -0.65 24.85 23.14
N LEU A 17 -1.89 25.13 23.61
CA LEU A 17 -3.07 24.34 23.27
C LEU A 17 -3.46 24.46 21.79
N SER A 18 -3.18 25.61 21.15
CA SER A 18 -3.41 25.79 19.72
C SER A 18 -2.37 25.05 18.87
N LEU A 19 -1.09 25.06 19.28
CA LEU A 19 0.01 24.34 18.64
C LEU A 19 -0.20 22.81 18.69
N SER A 20 -0.67 22.27 19.82
CA SER A 20 -0.97 20.84 19.94
C SER A 20 -2.14 20.40 19.06
N LYS A 21 -3.14 21.27 18.87
CA LYS A 21 -4.30 20.99 18.00
C LYS A 21 -3.90 20.96 16.51
N VAL A 22 -2.99 21.83 16.10
CA VAL A 22 -2.41 21.85 14.74
C VAL A 22 -1.56 20.60 14.50
N ALA A 23 -0.77 20.17 15.48
CA ALA A 23 0.00 18.93 15.40
C ALA A 23 -0.90 17.68 15.27
N GLN A 24 -2.07 17.69 15.93
CA GLN A 24 -3.03 16.59 15.85
C GLN A 24 -3.78 16.55 14.51
N GLN A 25 -4.12 17.69 13.91
CA GLN A 25 -4.74 17.77 12.58
C GLN A 25 -3.84 17.21 11.46
N PHE A 26 -2.52 17.37 11.59
CA PHE A 26 -1.57 16.86 10.58
C PHE A 26 -1.52 15.32 10.55
N SER A 27 -1.77 14.68 11.69
CA SER A 27 -1.80 13.22 11.85
C SER A 27 -2.89 12.53 11.02
N GLU A 28 -4.05 13.16 10.81
CA GLU A 28 -5.15 12.56 10.03
C GLU A 28 -4.92 12.63 8.52
N SER A 29 -3.99 13.48 8.04
CA SER A 29 -3.72 13.70 6.62
C SER A 29 -2.67 12.76 6.01
N GLN A 30 -1.99 11.95 6.82
CA GLN A 30 -0.95 11.02 6.37
C GLN A 30 -1.55 9.62 6.21
N PHE A 31 -2.37 9.49 5.18
CA PHE A 31 -3.01 8.33 4.57
C PHE A 31 -2.04 7.17 4.16
N GLU A 32 -0.87 7.01 4.78
CA GLU A 32 0.02 5.85 4.51
C GLU A 32 -0.25 4.65 5.42
N GLN A 33 -1.12 4.80 6.42
CA GLN A 33 -1.39 3.74 7.40
C GLN A 33 -2.33 2.65 6.87
N GLY A 34 -3.09 2.93 5.79
CA GLY A 34 -3.97 1.95 5.16
C GLY A 34 -3.22 0.80 4.49
N GLY A 35 -2.09 1.07 3.83
CA GLY A 35 -1.35 0.04 3.09
C GLY A 35 -0.77 -1.07 3.98
N TYR A 36 -0.38 -0.73 5.21
CA TYR A 36 0.20 -1.69 6.16
C TYR A 36 -0.86 -2.55 6.87
N GLU A 37 -2.06 -2.01 7.11
CA GLU A 37 -3.17 -2.77 7.71
C GLU A 37 -3.80 -3.75 6.69
N VAL A 38 -3.73 -3.45 5.40
CA VAL A 38 -4.28 -4.30 4.33
C VAL A 38 -3.44 -5.54 4.09
N LEU A 39 -2.12 -5.41 4.22
CA LEU A 39 -1.19 -6.54 4.27
C LEU A 39 -1.41 -7.45 5.50
N GLN A 40 -2.16 -7.00 6.52
CA GLN A 40 -2.57 -7.87 7.64
C GLN A 40 -3.86 -8.64 7.38
N TYR A 41 -4.71 -8.22 6.42
CA TYR A 41 -5.93 -8.96 6.08
C TYR A 41 -5.68 -10.07 5.04
N GLY A 42 -4.62 -9.92 4.23
CA GLY A 42 -4.02 -11.00 3.47
C GLY A 42 -2.51 -10.96 3.64
N ASN A 43 -1.91 -11.93 4.34
CA ASN A 43 -0.45 -12.00 4.49
C ASN A 43 0.17 -12.24 3.11
N PHE A 44 0.49 -11.22 2.33
CA PHE A 44 1.19 -11.40 1.05
C PHE A 44 2.69 -11.48 1.28
N LYS A 45 3.34 -12.49 0.71
CA LYS A 45 4.79 -12.53 0.56
C LYS A 45 5.18 -11.92 -0.78
N GLU A 46 6.08 -10.97 -0.73
CA GLU A 46 6.65 -10.32 -1.91
C GLU A 46 7.90 -11.04 -2.44
N PHE A 47 8.07 -10.94 -3.76
CA PHE A 47 9.23 -11.36 -4.53
C PHE A 47 9.57 -10.20 -5.48
N LEU A 48 10.43 -9.30 -5.01
CA LEU A 48 10.89 -8.15 -5.79
C LEU A 48 11.67 -8.61 -7.01
N ASP A 49 11.60 -7.82 -8.09
CA ASP A 49 12.22 -8.08 -9.40
C ASP A 49 11.97 -9.50 -9.94
N HIS A 50 10.79 -10.05 -9.66
CA HIS A 50 10.35 -11.34 -10.14
C HIS A 50 8.90 -11.26 -10.62
N LYS A 51 8.57 -12.12 -11.58
CA LYS A 51 7.19 -12.36 -12.01
C LYS A 51 6.87 -13.83 -12.02
N LEU A 52 5.62 -14.17 -11.72
CA LEU A 52 5.11 -15.49 -12.03
C LEU A 52 4.69 -15.53 -13.50
N ASN A 53 5.47 -16.22 -14.33
CA ASN A 53 5.29 -16.27 -15.78
C ASN A 53 4.32 -17.38 -16.19
N ILE A 54 3.02 -17.08 -16.20
CA ILE A 54 1.95 -18.02 -16.52
C ILE A 54 0.99 -17.44 -17.57
N SER A 55 0.34 -18.33 -18.33
CA SER A 55 -0.63 -17.96 -19.37
C SER A 55 -1.99 -17.58 -18.81
N GLN A 56 -2.33 -18.06 -17.61
CA GLN A 56 -3.65 -17.92 -17.01
C GLN A 56 -3.70 -16.66 -16.13
N VAL A 57 -3.94 -15.52 -16.77
CA VAL A 57 -4.21 -14.24 -16.12
C VAL A 57 -5.72 -14.09 -15.98
N LEU A 58 -6.19 -13.80 -14.76
CA LEU A 58 -7.61 -13.61 -14.47
C LEU A 58 -8.11 -12.25 -14.92
N ALA A 59 -7.32 -11.20 -14.63
CA ALA A 59 -7.61 -9.83 -14.99
C ALA A 59 -6.31 -9.02 -15.04
N SER A 60 -6.32 -7.97 -15.87
CA SER A 60 -5.26 -6.98 -15.96
C SER A 60 -5.86 -5.58 -16.01
N PHE A 61 -5.37 -4.67 -15.17
CA PHE A 61 -5.84 -3.29 -15.09
C PHE A 61 -4.77 -2.38 -14.49
N LEU A 62 -5.02 -1.07 -14.49
CA LEU A 62 -4.13 -0.06 -13.93
C LEU A 62 -4.59 0.33 -12.52
N VAL A 63 -3.65 0.45 -11.58
CA VAL A 63 -3.89 0.89 -10.20
C VAL A 63 -2.78 1.82 -9.70
N LYS A 64 -2.99 2.52 -8.59
CA LYS A 64 -1.98 3.47 -8.07
C LYS A 64 -0.79 2.75 -7.45
N ASP A 65 -1.06 1.73 -6.65
CA ASP A 65 -0.03 1.00 -5.92
C ASP A 65 -0.34 -0.50 -5.78
N TYR A 66 0.60 -1.25 -5.19
CA TYR A 66 0.46 -2.69 -5.01
C TYR A 66 -0.65 -3.07 -4.02
N THR A 67 -1.07 -2.17 -3.13
CA THR A 67 -2.12 -2.43 -2.15
C THR A 67 -3.50 -2.41 -2.80
N ASP A 68 -3.72 -1.48 -3.75
CA ASP A 68 -4.90 -1.50 -4.62
C ASP A 68 -4.98 -2.83 -5.41
N CYS A 69 -3.85 -3.30 -5.96
CA CYS A 69 -3.77 -4.59 -6.66
C CYS A 69 -4.08 -5.78 -5.73
N ALA A 70 -3.63 -5.72 -4.47
CA ALA A 70 -3.91 -6.73 -3.46
C ALA A 70 -5.40 -6.80 -3.09
N PHE A 71 -6.07 -5.65 -2.94
CA PHE A 71 -7.51 -5.60 -2.70
C PHE A 71 -8.31 -6.20 -3.84
N GLU A 72 -7.98 -5.83 -5.07
CA GLU A 72 -8.63 -6.39 -6.25
C GLU A 72 -8.42 -7.90 -6.33
N CYS A 73 -7.27 -8.43 -5.88
CA CYS A 73 -7.05 -9.87 -5.75
C CYS A 73 -7.94 -10.48 -4.65
N LEU A 74 -8.05 -9.86 -3.48
CA LEU A 74 -8.90 -10.34 -2.37
C LEU A 74 -10.39 -10.40 -2.76
N ASP A 75 -10.85 -9.44 -3.55
CA ASP A 75 -12.24 -9.37 -4.02
C ASP A 75 -12.51 -10.26 -5.24
N ASN A 76 -11.48 -10.75 -5.91
CA ASN A 76 -11.60 -11.61 -7.09
C ASN A 76 -11.53 -13.11 -6.71
N ILE A 77 -12.67 -13.80 -6.81
CA ILE A 77 -12.74 -15.25 -6.56
C ILE A 77 -11.77 -15.99 -7.48
N GLY A 78 -10.81 -16.71 -6.86
CA GLY A 78 -9.82 -17.51 -7.56
C GLY A 78 -8.48 -16.82 -7.79
N CYS A 79 -8.33 -15.55 -7.41
CA CYS A 79 -7.02 -14.93 -7.35
C CYS A 79 -6.20 -15.55 -6.22
N LEU A 80 -4.99 -16.03 -6.54
CA LEU A 80 -4.06 -16.63 -5.58
C LEU A 80 -2.75 -15.85 -5.46
N SER A 81 -2.44 -15.02 -6.46
CA SER A 81 -1.26 -14.15 -6.48
C SER A 81 -1.44 -13.05 -7.54
N PHE A 82 -0.54 -12.09 -7.57
CA PHE A 82 -0.52 -11.06 -8.60
C PHE A 82 0.90 -10.63 -8.98
N ASN A 83 1.06 -10.12 -10.20
CA ASN A 83 2.26 -9.39 -10.63
C ASN A 83 1.91 -7.89 -10.70
N PHE A 84 2.74 -7.05 -10.09
CA PHE A 84 2.58 -5.60 -10.08
C PHE A 84 3.76 -4.94 -10.79
N ALA A 85 3.49 -4.04 -11.74
CA ALA A 85 4.53 -3.45 -12.58
C ALA A 85 5.43 -2.48 -11.79
N THR A 86 6.74 -2.57 -12.01
CA THR A 86 7.72 -1.68 -11.35
C THR A 86 7.65 -0.24 -11.85
N LYS A 87 7.19 -0.05 -13.09
CA LYS A 87 7.09 1.26 -13.75
C LYS A 87 5.63 1.58 -14.08
N PRO A 88 5.25 2.87 -13.99
CA PRO A 88 3.91 3.29 -14.38
C PRO A 88 3.71 3.17 -15.89
N ALA A 89 2.47 3.02 -16.30
CA ALA A 89 2.06 3.07 -17.70
C ALA A 89 2.32 4.47 -18.27
N ILE A 90 2.76 4.51 -19.53
CA ILE A 90 3.18 5.75 -20.21
C ILE A 90 2.07 6.80 -20.15
N GLY A 91 2.41 7.98 -19.62
CA GLY A 91 1.48 9.10 -19.52
C GLY A 91 0.51 9.04 -18.35
N THR A 92 0.72 8.13 -17.39
CA THR A 92 -0.10 7.98 -16.17
C THR A 92 0.77 7.90 -14.92
N ASP A 93 0.14 8.02 -13.75
CA ASP A 93 0.72 7.71 -12.44
C ASP A 93 0.36 6.28 -11.97
N GLN A 94 -0.20 5.45 -12.85
CA GLN A 94 -0.71 4.11 -12.50
C GLN A 94 0.15 3.00 -13.07
N HIS A 95 0.16 1.87 -12.38
CA HIS A 95 0.97 0.69 -12.67
C HIS A 95 0.09 -0.46 -13.15
N SER A 96 0.63 -1.32 -14.02
CA SER A 96 -0.08 -2.52 -14.47
C SER A 96 -0.14 -3.56 -13.35
N CYS A 97 -1.34 -4.02 -13.02
CA CYS A 97 -1.62 -5.10 -12.07
C CYS A 97 -2.19 -6.30 -12.83
N HIS A 98 -1.60 -7.48 -12.66
CA HIS A 98 -2.06 -8.73 -13.27
C HIS A 98 -2.45 -9.73 -12.17
N LEU A 99 -3.74 -10.04 -12.06
CA LEU A 99 -4.27 -11.04 -11.12
C LEU A 99 -4.10 -12.45 -11.69
N LEU A 100 -3.67 -13.41 -10.86
CA LEU A 100 -3.26 -14.73 -11.30
C LEU A 100 -4.03 -15.85 -10.58
N ALA A 101 -4.44 -16.86 -11.34
CA ALA A 101 -5.17 -18.04 -10.83
C ALA A 101 -4.27 -19.12 -10.19
N SER A 102 -3.00 -18.81 -9.98
CA SER A 102 -1.98 -19.72 -9.44
C SER A 102 -1.05 -18.94 -8.55
N ASP A 103 -0.25 -19.63 -7.75
CA ASP A 103 0.78 -19.07 -6.89
C ASP A 103 2.14 -19.75 -7.12
N ARG A 104 3.16 -19.32 -6.38
CA ARG A 104 4.49 -19.95 -6.37
C ARG A 104 4.49 -21.38 -5.82
N PHE A 105 3.49 -21.79 -5.03
CA PHE A 105 3.48 -23.14 -4.44
C PHE A 105 3.10 -24.18 -5.50
N ASN A 106 2.20 -23.79 -6.41
CA ASN A 106 1.79 -24.61 -7.54
C ASN A 106 2.73 -24.48 -8.75
N GLN A 107 3.37 -23.32 -8.94
CA GLN A 107 4.24 -23.05 -10.11
C GLN A 107 5.58 -22.41 -9.75
N SER A 108 6.28 -22.97 -8.76
CA SER A 108 7.56 -22.42 -8.25
C SER A 108 8.62 -22.22 -9.34
N THR A 109 8.71 -23.14 -10.31
CA THR A 109 9.67 -23.06 -11.44
C THR A 109 9.37 -21.96 -12.44
N ARG A 110 8.20 -21.30 -12.32
CA ARG A 110 7.79 -20.19 -13.20
C ARG A 110 7.88 -18.83 -12.53
N LEU A 111 8.31 -18.78 -11.27
CA LEU A 111 8.74 -17.53 -10.65
C LEU A 111 10.13 -17.19 -11.19
N VAL A 112 10.19 -16.22 -12.10
CA VAL A 112 11.41 -15.88 -12.85
C VAL A 112 11.81 -14.42 -12.59
N PRO A 113 13.09 -14.07 -12.68
CA PRO A 113 13.54 -12.68 -12.60
C PRO A 113 12.84 -11.80 -13.65
N SER A 114 12.52 -10.57 -13.27
CA SER A 114 11.86 -9.59 -14.13
C SER A 114 12.09 -8.16 -13.63
N ASP A 115 12.67 -7.33 -14.47
CA ASP A 115 12.83 -5.88 -14.19
C ASP A 115 11.51 -5.10 -14.34
N GLU A 116 10.47 -5.76 -14.85
CA GLU A 116 9.19 -5.16 -15.20
C GLU A 116 8.15 -5.33 -14.09
N PHE A 117 8.31 -6.33 -13.21
CA PHE A 117 7.29 -6.70 -12.23
C PHE A 117 7.89 -7.12 -10.88
N HIS A 118 7.09 -6.91 -9.84
CA HIS A 118 7.21 -7.57 -8.55
C HIS A 118 6.06 -8.57 -8.40
N HIS A 119 6.33 -9.70 -7.77
CA HIS A 119 5.34 -10.76 -7.57
C HIS A 119 4.91 -10.84 -6.11
N TYR A 120 3.61 -10.98 -5.87
CA TYR A 120 3.03 -11.08 -4.54
C TYR A 120 2.11 -12.29 -4.48
N THR A 121 2.25 -13.11 -3.45
CA THR A 121 1.48 -14.36 -3.28
C THR A 121 1.00 -14.47 -1.84
N PHE A 122 -0.17 -15.07 -1.61
CA PHE A 122 -0.60 -15.35 -0.24
C PHE A 122 0.43 -16.21 0.49
N TRP A 123 0.70 -15.85 1.74
CA TRP A 123 1.47 -16.59 2.73
C TRP A 123 0.45 -17.21 3.70
N VAL A 124 0.09 -18.45 3.41
CA VAL A 124 -0.58 -19.34 4.38
C VAL A 124 0.45 -20.05 5.23
#